data_AF-A0A7X8J355-F1
#
_entry.id   AF-A0A7X8J355-F1
#
_cell.length_a   1.000
_cell.length_b   1.000
_cell.length_c   1.000
_cell.angle_alpha   90.00
_cell.angle_beta   90.00
_cell.angle_gamma   90.00
#
_symmetry.space_group_name_H-M   'P 1'
#
loop_
_entity.id
_entity.type
_entity.pdbx_description
1 polymer ?
#
loop_
_entity_poly.entity_id
_entity_poly.type
_entity_poly.pdbx_seq_one_letter_code
_entity_poly.pdbx_strand_id
1 'polypeptide(L)'
;MKKFKVLSILLAACLLVTLLPINIIAASTHSTISGVISLPKGDVAPTGGVKVKLSVVTDNNTVSNKDDDISVTTELKIEKGRNSLAYSIQVPKSQNKKAKYTVYYEVGNNYAPFGWYRKDGTVAIKDQRTQIDLNSGDVKDVNIELLEGRTISGKIVLGNETTRPLNDLKYTITAIQEGSNSKSIDDDIIITQDITVKANAKEKAYKLIVPINTAKKGYKVYYTYENGGYKETGFYDKDGTSRDAADVTLIDVANTVKDIDLKTLPFTNISGKVNLPNNDKAPTNGIEVEVTAYNKNTKSSTSDDFSFIKKVKIPKGSNSASYTLTVPVAKTEYIVSYKVITKNTDYISEGFYNKKETKKDMDDATPVKTTNKALTGVDIDILSKKTNTKPDPKKDEDEFIKRYDVNDDGYVNVFDIVDLAKAIVGQYEKEGFDKDLSQYKNRKLEEKDLNIIKDAFQPFSNNRYKMKWFNSLKTLDFKKWFDKDYWKDFEKWDNWKDWNEKDFENWDYWKEWTEKYMKEWNKKQHDLNKNKLKPHQQNKKP
;
A
#
# COMPACT_ATOMS: atom_id res chain seq x y z
N MET A 1 44.38 -63.28 -60.85
CA MET A 1 45.08 -62.20 -60.10
C MET A 1 44.48 -60.80 -60.35
N LYS A 2 43.15 -60.60 -60.19
CA LYS A 2 42.50 -59.27 -60.35
C LYS A 2 41.56 -58.87 -59.20
N LYS A 3 41.36 -59.71 -58.18
CA LYS A 3 40.42 -59.44 -57.07
C LYS A 3 41.07 -58.91 -55.77
N PHE A 4 42.40 -58.83 -55.70
CA PHE A 4 43.11 -58.33 -54.51
C PHE A 4 43.61 -56.88 -54.61
N LYS A 5 43.54 -56.23 -55.79
CA LYS A 5 43.96 -54.82 -55.93
C LYS A 5 42.87 -53.79 -55.57
N VAL A 6 41.58 -54.17 -55.61
CA VAL A 6 40.48 -53.23 -55.33
C VAL A 6 40.23 -53.09 -53.83
N LEU A 7 40.41 -54.16 -53.04
CA LEU A 7 40.23 -54.10 -51.59
C LEU A 7 41.34 -53.28 -50.90
N SER A 8 42.56 -53.28 -51.46
CA SER A 8 43.70 -52.54 -50.91
C SER A 8 43.61 -51.02 -51.14
N ILE A 9 42.91 -50.57 -52.19
CA ILE A 9 42.72 -49.15 -52.48
C ILE A 9 41.57 -48.57 -51.63
N LEU A 10 40.51 -49.35 -51.36
CA LEU A 10 39.43 -48.93 -50.47
C LEU A 10 39.88 -48.85 -49.00
N LEU A 11 40.73 -49.77 -48.54
CA LEU A 11 41.28 -49.73 -47.18
C LEU A 11 42.25 -48.54 -46.98
N ALA A 12 43.05 -48.22 -48.00
CA ALA A 12 43.94 -47.05 -47.98
C ALA A 12 43.15 -45.72 -48.02
N ALA A 13 42.02 -45.65 -48.74
CA ALA A 13 41.15 -44.48 -48.73
C ALA A 13 40.43 -44.29 -47.39
N CYS A 14 40.00 -45.37 -46.71
CA CYS A 14 39.38 -45.27 -45.39
C CYS A 14 40.38 -44.94 -44.26
N LEU A 15 41.67 -45.29 -44.40
CA LEU A 15 42.73 -44.92 -43.45
C LEU A 15 43.31 -43.51 -43.65
N LEU A 16 43.02 -42.85 -44.78
CA LEU A 16 43.38 -41.45 -45.04
C LEU A 16 42.34 -40.45 -44.50
N VAL A 17 41.10 -40.89 -44.23
CA VAL A 17 40.04 -40.02 -43.66
C VAL A 17 40.21 -39.81 -42.14
N THR A 18 41.04 -40.59 -41.46
CA THR A 18 41.28 -40.49 -40.00
C THR A 18 42.44 -39.59 -39.60
N LEU A 19 43.10 -38.91 -40.55
CA LEU A 19 44.24 -37.99 -40.30
C LEU A 19 43.94 -36.51 -40.58
N LEU A 20 42.69 -36.14 -40.84
CA LEU A 20 42.29 -34.75 -40.69
C LEU A 20 41.93 -34.54 -39.21
N PRO A 21 42.71 -33.79 -38.42
CA PRO A 21 42.21 -33.31 -37.15
C PRO A 21 40.96 -32.49 -37.46
N ILE A 22 39.79 -33.07 -37.20
CA ILE A 22 38.57 -32.28 -37.08
C ILE A 22 38.81 -31.47 -35.82
N ASN A 23 39.41 -30.30 -35.99
CA ASN A 23 39.30 -29.24 -35.02
C ASN A 23 37.81 -28.91 -34.97
N ILE A 24 37.07 -29.61 -34.12
CA ILE A 24 35.76 -29.15 -33.66
C ILE A 24 36.10 -27.92 -32.82
N ILE A 25 36.27 -26.78 -33.50
CA ILE A 25 36.25 -25.49 -32.83
C ILE A 25 34.82 -25.39 -32.33
N ALA A 26 34.62 -25.68 -31.05
CA ALA A 26 33.34 -25.42 -30.40
C ALA A 26 32.98 -23.98 -30.75
N ALA A 27 31.84 -23.79 -31.44
CA ALA A 27 31.42 -22.47 -31.84
C ALA A 27 31.35 -21.62 -30.57
N SER A 28 32.16 -20.56 -30.50
CA SER A 28 32.19 -19.68 -29.34
C SER A 28 30.76 -19.27 -29.01
N THR A 29 30.35 -19.51 -27.76
CA THR A 29 29.02 -19.15 -27.25
C THR A 29 28.88 -17.65 -27.06
N HIS A 30 29.98 -16.91 -27.19
CA HIS A 30 30.05 -15.46 -27.06
C HIS A 30 30.65 -14.84 -28.33
N SER A 31 30.34 -13.57 -28.52
CA SER A 31 31.02 -12.68 -29.46
C SER A 31 31.50 -11.45 -28.72
N THR A 32 32.58 -10.88 -29.22
CA THR A 32 33.16 -9.64 -28.73
C THR A 32 32.56 -8.47 -29.49
N ILE A 33 32.15 -7.43 -28.76
CA ILE A 33 31.87 -6.12 -29.32
C ILE A 33 32.93 -5.12 -28.86
N SER A 34 33.47 -4.33 -29.78
CA SER A 34 34.51 -3.34 -29.46
C SER A 34 34.34 -2.04 -30.22
N GLY A 35 34.84 -0.96 -29.63
CA GLY A 35 34.75 0.39 -30.17
C GLY A 35 35.32 1.43 -29.21
N VAL A 36 34.98 2.69 -29.47
CA VAL A 36 35.38 3.83 -28.65
C VAL A 36 34.15 4.56 -28.14
N ILE A 37 34.14 4.87 -26.85
CA ILE A 37 33.21 5.82 -26.27
C ILE A 37 33.89 7.18 -26.10
N SER A 38 33.25 8.25 -26.56
CA SER A 38 33.84 9.60 -26.63
C SER A 38 32.88 10.69 -26.19
N LEU A 39 33.43 11.81 -25.70
CA LEU A 39 32.66 13.01 -25.34
C LEU A 39 32.36 13.85 -26.59
N PRO A 40 31.22 14.56 -26.63
CA PRO A 40 30.79 15.31 -27.80
C PRO A 40 31.78 16.41 -28.16
N LYS A 41 31.97 16.64 -29.47
CA LYS A 41 32.73 17.79 -30.00
C LYS A 41 34.17 17.88 -29.46
N GLY A 42 34.75 16.75 -29.04
CA GLY A 42 36.09 16.71 -28.47
C GLY A 42 36.21 17.30 -27.07
N ASP A 43 35.10 17.42 -26.32
CA ASP A 43 35.10 17.81 -24.91
C ASP A 43 35.98 16.87 -24.07
N VAL A 44 36.39 17.33 -22.89
CA VAL A 44 37.33 16.64 -22.01
C VAL A 44 36.70 16.38 -20.65
N ALA A 45 36.83 15.16 -20.15
CA ALA A 45 36.20 14.74 -18.91
C ALA A 45 36.65 15.61 -17.73
N PRO A 46 35.70 16.10 -16.90
CA PRO A 46 35.98 16.99 -15.79
C PRO A 46 36.67 16.24 -14.64
N THR A 47 36.96 16.97 -13.56
CA THR A 47 37.39 16.34 -12.29
C THR A 47 36.35 15.29 -11.84
N GLY A 48 36.82 14.08 -11.55
CA GLY A 48 35.97 12.92 -11.25
C GLY A 48 35.70 12.01 -12.45
N GLY A 49 36.02 12.44 -13.67
CA GLY A 49 35.76 11.70 -14.91
C GLY A 49 34.28 11.68 -15.31
N VAL A 50 33.98 10.96 -16.37
CA VAL A 50 32.60 10.70 -16.82
C VAL A 50 32.33 9.20 -16.75
N LYS A 51 31.42 8.80 -15.85
CA LYS A 51 30.95 7.42 -15.75
C LYS A 51 29.83 7.19 -16.76
N VAL A 52 30.00 6.19 -17.62
CA VAL A 52 29.05 5.81 -18.65
C VAL A 52 28.67 4.35 -18.48
N LYS A 53 27.38 4.06 -18.48
CA LYS A 53 26.87 2.70 -18.48
C LYS A 53 26.56 2.32 -19.93
N LEU A 54 27.29 1.36 -20.47
CA LEU A 54 27.13 0.87 -21.84
C LEU A 54 26.38 -0.47 -21.81
N SER A 55 25.29 -0.55 -22.56
CA SER A 55 24.39 -1.70 -22.59
C SER A 55 24.31 -2.29 -23.99
N VAL A 56 24.39 -3.62 -24.08
CA VAL A 56 24.22 -4.40 -25.30
C VAL A 56 23.09 -5.40 -25.05
N VAL A 57 21.98 -5.21 -25.76
CA VAL A 57 20.73 -5.91 -25.45
C VAL A 57 20.09 -6.52 -26.70
N THR A 58 19.42 -7.65 -26.55
CA THR A 58 18.51 -8.21 -27.55
C THR A 58 17.32 -8.80 -26.82
N ASP A 59 16.14 -8.56 -27.37
CA ASP A 59 14.89 -9.17 -26.93
C ASP A 59 14.67 -10.55 -27.54
N ASN A 60 15.72 -11.13 -28.14
CA ASN A 60 15.68 -12.40 -28.85
C ASN A 60 14.62 -12.49 -29.98
N ASN A 61 14.12 -11.33 -30.47
CA ASN A 61 12.94 -11.18 -31.32
C ASN A 61 11.64 -11.77 -30.72
N THR A 62 11.50 -11.74 -29.40
CA THR A 62 10.37 -12.24 -28.62
C THR A 62 9.81 -11.12 -27.74
N VAL A 63 8.69 -10.53 -28.15
CA VAL A 63 8.10 -9.31 -27.54
C VAL A 63 7.75 -9.45 -26.05
N SER A 64 7.67 -10.67 -25.50
CA SER A 64 7.10 -10.91 -24.18
C SER A 64 7.82 -11.95 -23.31
N ASN A 65 9.01 -12.41 -23.70
CA ASN A 65 9.72 -13.44 -22.94
C ASN A 65 11.02 -12.90 -22.35
N LYS A 66 10.94 -12.19 -21.22
CA LYS A 66 12.15 -11.59 -20.61
C LYS A 66 13.22 -12.61 -20.19
N ASP A 67 12.86 -13.89 -20.09
CA ASP A 67 13.77 -14.96 -19.69
C ASP A 67 14.72 -15.40 -20.81
N ASP A 68 14.45 -15.03 -22.08
CA ASP A 68 15.35 -15.27 -23.21
C ASP A 68 16.08 -14.02 -23.73
N ASP A 69 15.79 -12.87 -23.14
CA ASP A 69 16.50 -11.61 -23.38
C ASP A 69 17.96 -11.73 -22.95
N ILE A 70 18.86 -11.20 -23.78
CA ILE A 70 20.27 -11.04 -23.40
C ILE A 70 20.49 -9.56 -23.13
N SER A 71 20.98 -9.24 -21.94
CA SER A 71 21.37 -7.89 -21.55
C SER A 71 22.72 -7.91 -20.86
N VAL A 72 23.73 -7.34 -21.51
CA VAL A 72 25.06 -7.14 -20.94
C VAL A 72 25.26 -5.65 -20.72
N THR A 73 25.55 -5.28 -19.48
CA THR A 73 25.78 -3.89 -19.06
C THR A 73 27.18 -3.77 -18.49
N THR A 74 27.94 -2.76 -18.90
CA THR A 74 29.27 -2.46 -18.37
C THR A 74 29.35 -0.99 -17.97
N GLU A 75 29.83 -0.72 -16.75
CA GLU A 75 30.20 0.64 -16.35
C GLU A 75 31.62 0.96 -16.79
N LEU A 76 31.75 2.04 -17.56
CA LEU A 76 32.98 2.56 -18.13
C LEU A 76 33.23 3.95 -17.55
N LYS A 77 34.50 4.37 -17.48
CA LYS A 77 34.85 5.71 -16.99
C LYS A 77 35.86 6.38 -17.91
N ILE A 78 35.45 7.48 -18.54
CA ILE A 78 36.37 8.38 -19.24
C ILE A 78 37.08 9.20 -18.15
N GLU A 79 38.35 8.94 -17.94
CA GLU A 79 39.14 9.57 -16.89
C GLU A 79 39.33 11.07 -17.12
N LYS A 80 39.50 11.84 -16.04
CA LYS A 80 39.74 13.29 -16.09
C LYS A 80 40.82 13.62 -17.12
N GLY A 81 40.58 14.65 -17.94
CA GLY A 81 41.56 15.08 -18.94
C GLY A 81 41.56 14.25 -20.23
N ARG A 82 40.76 13.17 -20.31
CA ARG A 82 40.55 12.38 -21.51
C ARG A 82 39.22 12.77 -22.19
N ASN A 83 39.17 12.64 -23.50
CA ASN A 83 37.95 12.82 -24.29
C ASN A 83 37.30 11.49 -24.71
N SER A 84 37.98 10.36 -24.51
CA SER A 84 37.51 9.04 -24.95
C SER A 84 38.14 7.87 -24.20
N LEU A 85 37.51 6.70 -24.36
CA LEU A 85 37.91 5.40 -23.84
C LEU A 85 37.58 4.30 -24.86
N ALA A 86 38.56 3.46 -25.19
CA ALA A 86 38.30 2.25 -25.96
C ALA A 86 37.70 1.16 -25.07
N TYR A 87 36.78 0.36 -25.61
CA TYR A 87 36.15 -0.73 -24.89
C TYR A 87 36.11 -2.03 -25.72
N SER A 88 36.01 -3.16 -25.01
CA SER A 88 35.82 -4.49 -25.58
C SER A 88 35.01 -5.32 -24.58
N ILE A 89 33.83 -5.80 -24.98
CA ILE A 89 32.86 -6.48 -24.12
C ILE A 89 32.53 -7.85 -24.72
N GLN A 90 32.53 -8.89 -23.91
CA GLN A 90 32.04 -10.21 -24.29
C GLN A 90 30.52 -10.27 -24.11
N VAL A 91 29.81 -10.70 -25.15
CA VAL A 91 28.35 -10.77 -25.16
C VAL A 91 27.93 -12.18 -25.56
N PRO A 92 27.07 -12.86 -24.79
CA PRO A 92 26.53 -14.16 -25.18
C PRO A 92 25.81 -14.07 -26.53
N LYS A 93 26.02 -15.06 -27.39
CA LYS A 93 25.25 -15.22 -28.63
C LYS A 93 23.83 -15.68 -28.30
N SER A 94 22.89 -15.20 -29.07
CA SER A 94 21.49 -15.55 -28.94
C SER A 94 21.25 -16.97 -29.49
N GLN A 95 20.28 -17.65 -28.87
CA GLN A 95 19.78 -18.93 -29.37
C GLN A 95 19.02 -18.72 -30.70
N ASN A 96 18.31 -17.60 -30.84
CA ASN A 96 17.69 -17.18 -32.09
C ASN A 96 18.73 -16.54 -33.03
N LYS A 97 19.18 -17.29 -34.03
CA LYS A 97 20.19 -16.81 -35.01
C LYS A 97 19.77 -15.58 -35.81
N LYS A 98 18.48 -15.24 -35.85
CA LYS A 98 17.97 -14.02 -36.51
C LYS A 98 17.93 -12.81 -35.58
N ALA A 99 18.08 -12.99 -34.27
CA ALA A 99 18.08 -11.90 -33.32
C ALA A 99 19.25 -10.94 -33.57
N LYS A 100 18.99 -9.65 -33.35
CA LYS A 100 19.97 -8.58 -33.52
C LYS A 100 20.04 -7.76 -32.25
N TYR A 101 21.22 -7.25 -31.96
CA TYR A 101 21.49 -6.54 -30.72
C TYR A 101 21.39 -5.04 -30.91
N THR A 102 20.96 -4.38 -29.86
CA THR A 102 20.91 -2.92 -29.71
C THR A 102 22.03 -2.52 -28.75
N VAL A 103 22.73 -1.45 -29.08
CA VAL A 103 23.76 -0.87 -28.21
C VAL A 103 23.34 0.55 -27.86
N TYR A 104 23.36 0.89 -26.57
CA TYR A 104 23.05 2.22 -26.09
C TYR A 104 23.84 2.55 -24.82
N TYR A 105 23.99 3.83 -24.53
CA TYR A 105 24.62 4.30 -23.32
C TYR A 105 23.61 4.99 -22.38
N GLU A 106 23.95 5.03 -21.10
CA GLU A 106 23.37 5.93 -20.10
C GLU A 106 24.50 6.71 -19.39
N VAL A 107 24.30 8.00 -19.13
CA VAL A 107 25.33 8.88 -18.55
C VAL A 107 24.72 10.00 -17.71
N GLY A 108 25.51 10.53 -16.76
CA GLY A 108 25.20 11.76 -16.03
C GLY A 108 26.00 12.98 -16.52
N ASN A 109 26.31 13.92 -15.62
CA ASN A 109 27.30 14.99 -15.82
C ASN A 109 27.04 15.97 -16.99
N ASN A 110 25.81 16.45 -17.17
CA ASN A 110 25.40 17.45 -18.18
C ASN A 110 25.39 17.00 -19.65
N TYR A 111 25.63 15.72 -19.94
CA TYR A 111 25.40 15.15 -21.27
C TYR A 111 23.94 14.69 -21.41
N ALA A 112 23.51 14.42 -22.65
CA ALA A 112 22.22 13.80 -22.86
C ALA A 112 22.21 12.43 -22.15
N PRO A 113 21.19 12.13 -21.35
CA PRO A 113 21.23 11.04 -20.38
C PRO A 113 21.37 9.66 -21.02
N PHE A 114 21.04 9.55 -22.31
CA PHE A 114 21.18 8.32 -23.08
C PHE A 114 21.38 8.63 -24.57
N GLY A 115 21.76 7.59 -25.31
CA GLY A 115 21.82 7.58 -26.78
C GLY A 115 22.10 6.19 -27.32
N TRP A 116 21.64 5.94 -28.55
CA TRP A 116 21.73 4.65 -29.22
C TRP A 116 22.78 4.68 -30.33
N TYR A 117 23.49 3.57 -30.45
CA TYR A 117 24.42 3.38 -31.55
C TYR A 117 23.70 3.40 -32.90
N ARG A 118 24.25 4.16 -33.84
CA ARG A 118 23.94 4.10 -35.27
C ARG A 118 25.27 4.28 -36.03
N LYS A 119 25.41 3.59 -37.17
CA LYS A 119 26.69 3.44 -37.89
C LYS A 119 27.34 4.77 -38.30
N ASP A 120 26.53 5.78 -38.57
CA ASP A 120 26.89 7.14 -39.00
C ASP A 120 26.92 8.16 -37.85
N GLY A 121 26.73 7.72 -36.59
CA GLY A 121 26.77 8.58 -35.41
C GLY A 121 25.71 8.21 -34.40
N THR A 122 25.89 8.60 -33.14
CA THR A 122 24.93 8.28 -32.08
C THR A 122 23.62 9.07 -32.26
N VAL A 123 22.49 8.46 -31.91
CA VAL A 123 21.15 9.07 -32.05
C VAL A 123 20.38 9.03 -30.73
N ALA A 124 19.39 9.92 -30.57
CA ALA A 124 18.52 9.97 -29.40
C ALA A 124 17.15 9.27 -29.61
N ILE A 125 16.82 8.85 -30.83
CA ILE A 125 15.57 8.15 -31.12
C ILE A 125 15.89 6.68 -31.36
N LYS A 126 15.36 5.80 -30.51
CA LYS A 126 15.64 4.37 -30.55
C LYS A 126 15.35 3.73 -31.90
N ASP A 127 14.30 4.16 -32.60
CA ASP A 127 13.94 3.64 -33.92
C ASP A 127 14.94 3.95 -35.03
N GLN A 128 15.83 4.92 -34.80
CA GLN A 128 16.90 5.25 -35.75
C GLN A 128 18.17 4.42 -35.54
N ARG A 129 18.23 3.58 -34.49
CA ARG A 129 19.45 2.81 -34.14
C ARG A 129 19.87 1.85 -35.24
N THR A 130 21.17 1.55 -35.29
CA THR A 130 21.67 0.40 -36.06
C THR A 130 21.71 -0.82 -35.15
N GLN A 131 21.00 -1.88 -35.54
CA GLN A 131 21.13 -3.17 -34.86
C GLN A 131 22.36 -3.93 -35.40
N ILE A 132 23.01 -4.70 -34.54
CA ILE A 132 24.23 -5.45 -34.87
C ILE A 132 23.99 -6.97 -34.80
N ASP A 133 24.76 -7.72 -35.60
CA ASP A 133 24.73 -9.18 -35.60
C ASP A 133 25.91 -9.74 -34.83
N LEU A 134 25.69 -10.08 -33.56
CA LEU A 134 26.68 -10.79 -32.75
C LEU A 134 26.56 -12.32 -32.89
N ASN A 135 25.53 -12.84 -33.56
CA ASN A 135 25.38 -14.28 -33.78
C ASN A 135 26.39 -14.80 -34.80
N SER A 136 26.80 -13.95 -35.75
CA SER A 136 27.75 -14.25 -36.81
C SER A 136 29.22 -14.12 -36.39
N GLY A 137 29.51 -13.45 -35.26
CA GLY A 137 30.86 -13.32 -34.71
C GLY A 137 31.11 -11.98 -34.06
N ASP A 138 32.39 -11.68 -33.84
CA ASP A 138 32.83 -10.43 -33.25
C ASP A 138 32.51 -9.23 -34.14
N VAL A 139 32.14 -8.11 -33.52
CA VAL A 139 31.85 -6.84 -34.20
C VAL A 139 32.79 -5.76 -33.66
N LYS A 140 33.45 -5.05 -34.57
CA LYS A 140 34.38 -3.95 -34.28
C LYS A 140 33.80 -2.62 -34.75
N ASP A 141 34.45 -1.53 -34.35
CA ASP A 141 34.12 -0.17 -34.76
C ASP A 141 32.70 0.28 -34.35
N VAL A 142 32.18 -0.26 -33.25
CA VAL A 142 30.94 0.20 -32.65
C VAL A 142 31.23 1.43 -31.81
N ASN A 143 31.42 2.57 -32.47
CA ASN A 143 31.78 3.81 -31.79
C ASN A 143 30.54 4.55 -31.30
N ILE A 144 30.62 5.11 -30.08
CA ILE A 144 29.59 5.95 -29.48
C ILE A 144 30.22 7.30 -29.10
N GLU A 145 29.67 8.37 -29.64
CA GLU A 145 29.90 9.72 -29.13
C GLU A 145 28.71 10.09 -28.26
N LEU A 146 28.95 10.47 -27.00
CA LEU A 146 27.86 10.91 -26.14
C LEU A 146 27.20 12.15 -26.76
N LEU A 147 25.87 12.20 -26.74
CA LEU A 147 25.13 13.33 -27.25
C LEU A 147 25.24 14.53 -26.29
N GLU A 148 25.28 15.72 -26.87
CA GLU A 148 25.22 16.96 -26.10
C GLU A 148 23.93 17.03 -25.27
N GLY A 149 24.09 17.29 -23.98
CA GLY A 149 22.97 17.60 -23.11
C GLY A 149 22.63 19.09 -23.18
N ARG A 150 21.36 19.39 -23.42
CA ARG A 150 20.83 20.74 -23.33
C ARG A 150 19.88 20.84 -22.16
N THR A 151 19.85 22.01 -21.55
CA THR A 151 19.05 22.23 -20.35
C THR A 151 17.72 22.89 -20.72
N ILE A 152 16.62 22.32 -20.23
CA ILE A 152 15.34 23.01 -20.06
C ILE A 152 15.18 23.31 -18.58
N SER A 153 14.88 24.56 -18.23
CA SER A 153 14.74 24.98 -16.84
C SER A 153 13.60 25.97 -16.64
N GLY A 154 13.04 25.92 -15.44
CA GLY A 154 11.94 26.77 -15.00
C GLY A 154 11.59 26.45 -13.56
N LYS A 155 10.38 26.77 -13.15
CA LYS A 155 9.87 26.51 -11.80
C LYS A 155 8.49 25.86 -11.87
N ILE A 156 8.21 25.01 -10.89
CA ILE A 156 6.82 24.77 -10.50
C ILE A 156 6.41 25.90 -9.56
N VAL A 157 5.35 26.61 -9.93
CA VAL A 157 4.78 27.74 -9.19
C VAL A 157 3.39 27.33 -8.71
N LEU A 158 3.12 27.46 -7.42
CA LEU A 158 1.83 27.06 -6.86
C LEU A 158 0.73 28.03 -7.31
N GLY A 159 -0.39 27.47 -7.78
CA GLY A 159 -1.52 28.25 -8.32
C GLY A 159 -2.21 29.17 -7.32
N ASN A 160 -2.09 28.89 -6.02
CA ASN A 160 -2.65 29.74 -4.97
C ASN A 160 -1.62 30.77 -4.49
N GLU A 161 -1.88 32.03 -4.79
CA GLU A 161 -0.95 33.13 -4.46
C GLU A 161 -1.12 33.64 -3.03
N THR A 162 -2.26 33.34 -2.40
CA THR A 162 -2.68 33.88 -1.10
C THR A 162 -2.38 32.97 0.08
N THR A 163 -2.49 31.65 -0.11
CA THR A 163 -2.25 30.66 0.94
C THR A 163 -1.09 29.76 0.55
N ARG A 164 -0.09 29.65 1.43
CA ARG A 164 1.02 28.70 1.26
C ARG A 164 0.60 27.31 1.75
N PRO A 165 0.95 26.22 1.06
CA PRO A 165 0.67 24.87 1.54
C PRO A 165 1.44 24.61 2.84
N LEU A 166 0.83 23.85 3.76
CA LEU A 166 1.46 23.46 5.02
C LEU A 166 1.99 22.01 5.00
N ASN A 167 1.78 21.29 3.90
CA ASN A 167 2.38 20.00 3.61
C ASN A 167 3.25 20.08 2.35
N ASP A 168 4.25 19.20 2.26
CA ASP A 168 5.06 19.03 1.05
C ASP A 168 4.18 18.54 -0.11
N LEU A 169 4.37 19.13 -1.30
CA LEU A 169 3.71 18.72 -2.54
C LEU A 169 4.76 18.15 -3.49
N LYS A 170 4.53 16.94 -3.99
CA LYS A 170 5.46 16.21 -4.86
C LYS A 170 4.90 16.19 -6.29
N TYR A 171 5.72 16.64 -7.24
CA TYR A 171 5.39 16.71 -8.65
C TYR A 171 6.42 15.92 -9.44
N THR A 172 6.02 15.35 -10.57
CA THR A 172 6.96 14.83 -11.57
C THR A 172 6.92 15.76 -12.77
N ILE A 173 8.09 16.29 -13.17
CA ILE A 173 8.23 17.13 -14.37
C ILE A 173 8.73 16.26 -15.49
N THR A 174 8.09 16.35 -16.65
CA THR A 174 8.42 15.53 -17.81
C THR A 174 8.68 16.43 -19.00
N ALA A 175 9.78 16.18 -19.72
CA ALA A 175 9.99 16.61 -21.09
C ALA A 175 9.85 15.40 -22.00
N ILE A 176 8.97 15.49 -22.99
CA ILE A 176 8.76 14.43 -23.99
C ILE A 176 8.92 14.97 -25.41
N GLN A 177 9.76 14.32 -26.20
CA GLN A 177 9.75 14.44 -27.65
C GLN A 177 9.27 13.12 -28.23
N GLU A 178 8.16 13.17 -28.95
CA GLU A 178 7.58 12.00 -29.61
C GLU A 178 8.47 11.50 -30.76
N GLY A 179 8.63 10.20 -30.84
CA GLY A 179 9.30 9.49 -31.90
C GLY A 179 8.50 9.44 -33.20
N SER A 180 8.83 8.48 -34.05
CA SER A 180 8.14 8.26 -35.32
C SER A 180 6.92 7.34 -35.18
N ASN A 181 6.91 6.46 -34.17
CA ASN A 181 5.83 5.52 -33.95
C ASN A 181 4.78 6.09 -32.98
N SER A 182 3.74 6.73 -33.52
CA SER A 182 2.66 7.31 -32.71
C SER A 182 1.83 6.31 -31.89
N LYS A 183 2.07 4.99 -32.01
CA LYS A 183 1.37 3.95 -31.27
C LYS A 183 2.20 3.36 -30.12
N SER A 184 3.44 3.82 -29.96
CA SER A 184 4.37 3.35 -28.93
C SER A 184 5.07 4.55 -28.31
N ILE A 185 5.51 4.40 -27.06
CA ILE A 185 6.40 5.36 -26.41
C ILE A 185 7.86 4.88 -26.38
N ASP A 186 8.12 3.70 -26.96
CA ASP A 186 9.44 3.05 -26.92
C ASP A 186 10.52 3.83 -27.70
N ASP A 187 10.12 4.61 -28.69
CA ASP A 187 10.98 5.48 -29.49
C ASP A 187 10.89 6.96 -29.09
N ASP A 188 10.09 7.29 -28.07
CA ASP A 188 10.01 8.64 -27.52
C ASP A 188 11.22 8.95 -26.63
N ILE A 189 11.62 10.22 -26.62
CA ILE A 189 12.58 10.73 -25.65
C ILE A 189 11.78 11.24 -24.45
N ILE A 190 11.85 10.54 -23.33
CA ILE A 190 11.14 10.91 -22.09
C ILE A 190 12.16 11.16 -20.98
N ILE A 191 12.28 12.41 -20.54
CA ILE A 191 13.11 12.80 -19.40
C ILE A 191 12.21 13.26 -18.27
N THR A 192 12.34 12.65 -17.09
CA THR A 192 11.56 12.99 -15.90
C THR A 192 12.42 13.47 -14.75
N GLN A 193 11.85 14.32 -13.90
CA GLN A 193 12.43 14.74 -12.64
C GLN A 193 11.34 14.85 -11.57
N ASP A 194 11.51 14.11 -10.48
CA ASP A 194 10.68 14.32 -9.29
C ASP A 194 11.15 15.55 -8.52
N ILE A 195 10.21 16.42 -8.18
CA ILE A 195 10.46 17.61 -7.38
C ILE A 195 9.52 17.67 -6.19
N THR A 196 9.99 18.26 -5.10
CA THR A 196 9.17 18.53 -3.92
C THR A 196 9.14 20.02 -3.64
N VAL A 197 7.96 20.62 -3.74
CA VAL A 197 7.70 21.97 -3.22
C VAL A 197 7.45 21.80 -1.72
N LYS A 198 8.39 22.32 -0.91
CA LYS A 198 8.34 22.17 0.55
C LYS A 198 7.18 22.95 1.16
N ALA A 199 6.68 22.48 2.30
CA ALA A 199 5.73 23.24 3.11
C ALA A 199 6.22 24.69 3.30
N ASN A 200 5.29 25.64 3.22
CA ASN A 200 5.50 27.09 3.22
C ASN A 200 6.21 27.67 1.98
N ALA A 201 6.67 26.87 1.02
CA ALA A 201 7.20 27.39 -0.24
C ALA A 201 6.07 27.80 -1.21
N LYS A 202 6.38 28.67 -2.17
CA LYS A 202 5.47 29.07 -3.26
C LYS A 202 5.87 28.47 -4.61
N GLU A 203 7.13 28.08 -4.73
CA GLU A 203 7.69 27.59 -5.98
C GLU A 203 8.91 26.72 -5.71
N LYS A 204 9.30 25.95 -6.73
CA LYS A 204 10.54 25.18 -6.75
C LYS A 204 11.11 25.16 -8.16
N ALA A 205 12.37 25.56 -8.30
CA ALA A 205 13.09 25.46 -9.56
C ALA A 205 13.38 23.99 -9.93
N TYR A 206 13.35 23.69 -11.23
CA TYR A 206 13.67 22.39 -11.81
C TYR A 206 14.62 22.54 -13.00
N LYS A 207 15.28 21.43 -13.37
CA LYS A 207 16.24 21.37 -14.47
C LYS A 207 16.20 19.99 -15.12
N LEU A 208 15.80 19.94 -16.39
CA LEU A 208 15.85 18.73 -17.22
C LEU A 208 17.03 18.84 -18.19
N ILE A 209 17.80 17.77 -18.32
CA ILE A 209 18.86 17.66 -19.34
C ILE A 209 18.35 16.71 -20.42
N VAL A 210 18.18 17.24 -21.62
CA VAL A 210 17.60 16.55 -22.76
C VAL A 210 18.60 16.52 -23.93
N PRO A 211 18.56 15.50 -24.82
CA PRO A 211 19.22 15.58 -26.11
C PRO A 211 18.70 16.77 -26.94
N ILE A 212 19.52 17.27 -27.87
CA ILE A 212 19.05 18.23 -28.89
C ILE A 212 17.91 17.57 -29.67
N ASN A 213 16.79 18.28 -29.82
CA ASN A 213 15.62 17.76 -30.52
C ASN A 213 15.82 17.70 -32.03
N THR A 214 15.02 16.88 -32.68
CA THR A 214 14.90 16.90 -34.13
C THR A 214 14.24 18.21 -34.56
N ALA A 215 14.71 18.79 -35.67
CA ALA A 215 14.15 20.02 -36.21
C ALA A 215 12.62 19.91 -36.37
N LYS A 216 11.88 20.92 -35.89
CA LYS A 216 10.40 20.97 -35.88
C LYS A 216 9.71 19.91 -34.98
N LYS A 217 10.46 19.21 -34.13
CA LYS A 217 9.95 18.23 -33.15
C LYS A 217 10.41 18.61 -31.74
N GLY A 218 10.00 19.79 -31.28
CA GLY A 218 10.34 20.27 -29.94
C GLY A 218 9.73 19.41 -28.83
N TYR A 219 10.19 19.64 -27.60
CA TYR A 219 9.69 18.94 -26.41
C TYR A 219 8.37 19.53 -25.92
N LYS A 220 7.43 18.65 -25.55
CA LYS A 220 6.31 18.98 -24.67
C LYS A 220 6.83 18.91 -23.23
N VAL A 221 6.65 19.97 -22.45
CA VAL A 221 7.01 19.99 -21.03
C VAL A 221 5.77 20.12 -20.19
N TYR A 222 5.64 19.30 -19.16
CA TYR A 222 4.49 19.31 -18.27
C TYR A 222 4.87 18.80 -16.89
N TYR A 223 4.02 19.06 -15.90
CA TYR A 223 4.07 18.34 -14.63
C TYR A 223 2.88 17.40 -14.49
N THR A 224 3.07 16.39 -13.64
CA THR A 224 1.98 15.60 -13.05
C THR A 224 2.02 15.70 -11.53
N TYR A 225 0.85 15.64 -10.91
CA TYR A 225 0.67 15.49 -9.48
C TYR A 225 -0.35 14.39 -9.24
N GLU A 226 0.00 13.43 -8.39
CA GLU A 226 -0.90 12.36 -7.96
C GLU A 226 -0.83 12.17 -6.45
N ASN A 227 -1.97 12.30 -5.77
CA ASN A 227 -2.07 12.00 -4.35
C ASN A 227 -3.51 11.62 -3.97
N GLY A 228 -3.68 10.47 -3.31
CA GLY A 228 -4.96 10.04 -2.76
C GLY A 228 -6.11 9.99 -3.77
N GLY A 229 -5.81 9.63 -5.02
CA GLY A 229 -6.77 9.58 -6.13
C GLY A 229 -6.88 10.89 -6.92
N TYR A 230 -6.42 12.02 -6.38
CA TYR A 230 -6.38 13.28 -7.12
C TYR A 230 -5.25 13.24 -8.14
N LYS A 231 -5.57 13.48 -9.41
CA LYS A 231 -4.61 13.55 -10.52
C LYS A 231 -4.71 14.89 -11.22
N GLU A 232 -3.58 15.51 -11.47
CA GLU A 232 -3.49 16.76 -12.21
C GLU A 232 -2.30 16.70 -13.16
N THR A 233 -2.51 17.15 -14.40
CA THR A 233 -1.46 17.37 -15.39
C THR A 233 -1.53 18.80 -15.89
N GLY A 234 -0.41 19.52 -15.91
CA GLY A 234 -0.34 20.87 -16.46
C GLY A 234 0.80 21.00 -17.46
N PHE A 235 0.46 21.39 -18.69
CA PHE A 235 1.38 21.54 -19.82
C PHE A 235 1.89 22.98 -19.91
N TYR A 236 3.17 23.13 -20.25
CA TYR A 236 3.73 24.43 -20.57
C TYR A 236 3.10 24.98 -21.84
N ASP A 237 2.61 26.20 -21.75
CA ASP A 237 2.24 27.03 -22.88
C ASP A 237 2.91 28.41 -22.72
N LYS A 238 3.16 29.11 -23.83
CA LYS A 238 3.77 30.44 -23.78
C LYS A 238 2.91 31.47 -23.03
N ASP A 239 1.59 31.27 -23.00
CA ASP A 239 0.63 32.16 -22.34
C ASP A 239 0.33 31.70 -20.90
N GLY A 240 0.96 30.62 -20.43
CA GLY A 240 0.83 30.11 -19.07
C GLY A 240 0.87 28.59 -19.02
N THR A 241 0.11 27.98 -18.11
CA THR A 241 0.06 26.51 -18.04
C THR A 241 -1.31 26.03 -18.47
N SER A 242 -1.37 25.30 -19.59
CA SER A 242 -2.61 24.69 -20.06
C SER A 242 -2.89 23.39 -19.31
N ARG A 243 -4.16 22.98 -19.32
CA ARG A 243 -4.61 21.65 -18.91
C ARG A 243 -5.00 20.78 -20.11
N ASP A 244 -4.97 21.35 -21.31
CA ASP A 244 -5.15 20.64 -22.57
C ASP A 244 -3.77 20.39 -23.20
N ALA A 245 -3.51 19.15 -23.60
CA ALA A 245 -2.28 18.77 -24.28
C ALA A 245 -2.20 19.34 -25.71
N ALA A 246 -3.34 19.72 -26.30
CA ALA A 246 -3.40 20.32 -27.64
C ALA A 246 -2.84 21.75 -27.68
N ASP A 247 -2.88 22.47 -26.56
CA ASP A 247 -2.41 23.87 -26.46
C ASP A 247 -0.93 23.97 -26.08
N VAL A 248 -0.20 22.85 -26.04
CA VAL A 248 1.19 22.85 -25.59
C VAL A 248 2.09 23.66 -26.53
N THR A 249 2.88 24.56 -25.96
CA THR A 249 3.97 25.20 -26.71
C THR A 249 5.16 24.26 -26.75
N LEU A 250 5.53 23.79 -27.95
CA LEU A 250 6.70 22.95 -28.14
C LEU A 250 7.99 23.74 -27.93
N ILE A 251 8.90 23.16 -27.15
CA ILE A 251 10.18 23.78 -26.81
C ILE A 251 11.26 23.26 -27.74
N ASP A 252 11.81 24.14 -28.58
CA ASP A 252 12.97 23.86 -29.40
C ASP A 252 14.25 24.04 -28.58
N VAL A 253 15.10 23.02 -28.56
CA VAL A 253 16.25 22.85 -27.68
C VAL A 253 17.53 22.70 -28.52
N ALA A 254 17.71 23.61 -29.49
CA ALA A 254 19.03 23.81 -30.11
C ALA A 254 20.05 24.37 -29.09
N ASN A 255 19.56 25.19 -28.16
CA ASN A 255 20.32 25.83 -27.08
C ASN A 255 19.66 25.55 -25.71
N THR A 256 20.31 26.00 -24.63
CA THR A 256 19.69 25.97 -23.29
C THR A 256 18.46 26.89 -23.27
N VAL A 257 17.34 26.38 -22.74
CA VAL A 257 16.08 27.10 -22.61
C VAL A 257 15.77 27.31 -21.12
N LYS A 258 15.33 28.53 -20.79
CA LYS A 258 14.98 28.97 -19.44
C LYS A 258 13.55 29.47 -19.41
N ASP A 259 13.07 29.77 -18.21
CA ASP A 259 11.78 30.41 -17.94
C ASP A 259 10.57 29.57 -18.41
N ILE A 260 10.73 28.25 -18.39
CA ILE A 260 9.65 27.28 -18.66
C ILE A 260 8.87 27.03 -17.37
N ASP A 261 8.20 28.07 -16.88
CA ASP A 261 7.47 28.00 -15.62
C ASP A 261 6.13 27.27 -15.77
N LEU A 262 5.80 26.46 -14.77
CA LEU A 262 4.61 25.62 -14.72
C LEU A 262 3.78 25.98 -13.49
N LYS A 263 2.60 26.55 -13.71
CA LYS A 263 1.66 26.97 -12.65
C LYS A 263 0.65 25.86 -12.34
N THR A 264 0.61 25.44 -11.08
CA THR A 264 -0.31 24.40 -10.62
C THR A 264 -1.74 24.91 -10.47
N LEU A 265 -2.73 24.03 -10.32
CA LEU A 265 -4.02 24.42 -9.78
C LEU A 265 -3.85 24.84 -8.30
N PRO A 266 -4.73 25.71 -7.78
CA PRO A 266 -4.63 26.19 -6.43
C PRO A 266 -4.85 25.06 -5.40
N PHE A 267 -3.96 25.01 -4.41
CA PHE A 267 -4.14 24.23 -3.17
C PHE A 267 -4.41 25.18 -2.00
N THR A 268 -5.16 24.73 -1.00
CA THR A 268 -5.41 25.44 0.26
C THR A 268 -5.22 24.50 1.45
N ASN A 269 -5.37 25.02 2.67
CA ASN A 269 -5.24 24.23 3.89
C ASN A 269 -6.59 24.13 4.61
N ILE A 270 -6.93 22.92 5.06
CA ILE A 270 -7.98 22.65 6.05
C ILE A 270 -7.27 22.33 7.36
N SER A 271 -7.54 23.09 8.41
CA SER A 271 -6.90 22.93 9.72
C SER A 271 -7.90 22.91 10.87
N GLY A 272 -7.57 22.14 11.89
CA GLY A 272 -8.32 22.04 13.13
C GLY A 272 -7.55 21.26 14.18
N LYS A 273 -8.25 20.81 15.20
CA LYS A 273 -7.77 19.92 16.25
C LYS A 273 -8.55 18.62 16.23
N VAL A 274 -7.88 17.53 16.56
CA VAL A 274 -8.55 16.31 17.02
C VAL A 274 -8.50 16.33 18.55
N ASN A 275 -9.66 16.26 19.21
CA ASN A 275 -9.77 16.25 20.67
C ASN A 275 -10.27 14.89 21.17
N LEU A 276 -9.79 14.48 22.33
CA LEU A 276 -10.37 13.35 23.07
C LEU A 276 -11.66 13.81 23.78
N PRO A 277 -12.67 12.94 23.88
CA PRO A 277 -13.94 13.28 24.52
C PRO A 277 -13.74 13.51 26.02
N ASN A 278 -14.70 14.19 26.65
CA ASN A 278 -14.80 14.33 28.11
C ASN A 278 -13.55 14.88 28.81
N ASN A 279 -12.70 15.65 28.08
CA ASN A 279 -11.40 16.13 28.55
C ASN A 279 -10.40 15.00 28.93
N ASP A 280 -10.58 13.81 28.37
CA ASP A 280 -9.65 12.69 28.52
C ASP A 280 -8.22 13.10 28.14
N LYS A 281 -7.23 12.45 28.74
CA LYS A 281 -5.82 12.62 28.41
C LYS A 281 -5.26 11.37 27.76
N ALA A 282 -4.51 11.53 26.69
CA ALA A 282 -3.94 10.39 25.98
C ALA A 282 -3.00 9.58 26.90
N PRO A 283 -3.01 8.24 26.80
CA PRO A 283 -2.18 7.33 27.58
C PRO A 283 -0.69 7.48 27.24
N THR A 284 0.17 6.69 27.90
CA THR A 284 1.64 6.78 27.76
C THR A 284 2.13 6.73 26.31
N ASN A 285 1.48 5.96 25.45
CA ASN A 285 1.87 5.82 24.04
C ASN A 285 1.26 6.90 23.12
N GLY A 286 0.45 7.81 23.65
CA GLY A 286 -0.39 8.72 22.90
C GLY A 286 -1.54 8.00 22.18
N ILE A 287 -2.28 8.74 21.36
CA ILE A 287 -3.31 8.21 20.47
C ILE A 287 -3.03 8.67 19.06
N GLU A 288 -2.94 7.71 18.14
CA GLU A 288 -2.76 7.97 16.71
C GLU A 288 -4.12 8.02 16.04
N VAL A 289 -4.32 9.11 15.29
CA VAL A 289 -5.54 9.41 14.58
C VAL A 289 -5.20 9.77 13.15
N GLU A 290 -5.93 9.20 12.22
CA GLU A 290 -5.90 9.59 10.82
C GLU A 290 -7.04 10.56 10.56
N VAL A 291 -6.74 11.74 10.00
CA VAL A 291 -7.73 12.72 9.58
C VAL A 291 -7.77 12.72 8.06
N THR A 292 -8.97 12.54 7.51
CA THR A 292 -9.16 12.39 6.06
C THR A 292 -10.16 13.42 5.56
N ALA A 293 -9.85 14.11 4.47
CA ALA A 293 -10.79 14.94 3.72
C ALA A 293 -11.17 14.23 2.41
N TYR A 294 -12.43 13.80 2.30
CA TYR A 294 -13.01 13.15 1.11
C TYR A 294 -13.70 14.18 0.23
N ASN A 295 -13.39 14.22 -1.07
CA ASN A 295 -14.12 15.02 -2.03
C ASN A 295 -15.48 14.36 -2.37
N LYS A 296 -16.52 15.16 -2.68
CA LYS A 296 -17.82 14.70 -3.24
C LYS A 296 -18.76 13.89 -2.34
N ASN A 297 -18.56 13.88 -1.03
CA ASN A 297 -19.50 13.29 -0.07
C ASN A 297 -19.77 11.77 -0.27
N THR A 298 -18.89 10.99 -0.94
CA THR A 298 -19.04 9.54 -0.98
C THR A 298 -17.74 8.80 -0.64
N LYS A 299 -17.87 7.62 0.00
CA LYS A 299 -16.80 6.61 0.13
C LYS A 299 -16.74 5.67 -1.08
N SER A 300 -17.60 5.87 -2.08
CA SER A 300 -17.67 5.04 -3.28
C SER A 300 -16.51 5.41 -4.21
N SER A 301 -16.02 4.43 -4.97
CA SER A 301 -14.88 4.58 -5.87
C SER A 301 -15.36 4.87 -7.29
N THR A 302 -15.90 6.06 -7.55
CA THR A 302 -16.03 6.55 -8.94
C THR A 302 -14.75 7.26 -9.35
N SER A 303 -14.50 7.41 -10.66
CA SER A 303 -13.16 7.77 -11.19
C SER A 303 -12.67 9.18 -10.83
N ASP A 304 -13.50 10.02 -10.21
CA ASP A 304 -13.14 11.37 -9.81
C ASP A 304 -13.27 11.63 -8.30
N ASP A 305 -13.45 10.58 -7.51
CA ASP A 305 -13.37 10.64 -6.04
C ASP A 305 -11.90 10.61 -5.59
N PHE A 306 -11.56 11.51 -4.67
CA PHE A 306 -10.21 11.58 -4.10
C PHE A 306 -10.25 12.01 -2.65
N SER A 307 -9.17 11.71 -1.92
CA SER A 307 -9.05 12.04 -0.51
C SER A 307 -7.65 12.44 -0.12
N PHE A 308 -7.54 13.22 0.95
CA PHE A 308 -6.28 13.66 1.51
C PHE A 308 -6.20 13.26 2.97
N ILE A 309 -5.11 12.59 3.34
CA ILE A 309 -4.98 11.92 4.62
C ILE A 309 -3.80 12.51 5.40
N LYS A 310 -3.99 12.75 6.69
CA LYS A 310 -2.94 13.13 7.63
C LYS A 310 -3.00 12.25 8.88
N LYS A 311 -1.89 11.60 9.20
CA LYS A 311 -1.70 10.96 10.50
C LYS A 311 -1.23 11.98 11.52
N VAL A 312 -1.88 11.98 12.67
CA VAL A 312 -1.69 12.91 13.79
C VAL A 312 -1.59 12.09 15.06
N LYS A 313 -0.71 12.50 15.97
CA LYS A 313 -0.55 11.84 17.27
C LYS A 313 -0.94 12.82 18.37
N ILE A 314 -1.96 12.47 19.16
CA ILE A 314 -2.26 13.12 20.43
C ILE A 314 -1.23 12.61 21.45
N PRO A 315 -0.31 13.47 21.93
CA PRO A 315 0.79 13.04 22.78
C PRO A 315 0.31 12.72 24.19
N LYS A 316 1.07 11.90 24.91
CA LYS A 316 0.81 11.51 26.31
C LYS A 316 0.43 12.73 27.16
N GLY A 317 -0.64 12.59 27.94
CA GLY A 317 -1.09 13.62 28.88
C GLY A 317 -1.80 14.81 28.24
N SER A 318 -1.86 14.88 26.91
CA SER A 318 -2.61 15.90 26.17
C SER A 318 -3.99 15.40 25.82
N ASN A 319 -4.95 16.32 25.73
CA ASN A 319 -6.31 16.03 25.28
C ASN A 319 -6.46 16.14 23.75
N SER A 320 -5.58 16.89 23.07
CA SER A 320 -5.75 17.17 21.65
C SER A 320 -4.44 17.30 20.89
N ALA A 321 -4.54 17.25 19.57
CA ALA A 321 -3.47 17.58 18.64
C ALA A 321 -4.01 18.34 17.43
N SER A 322 -3.26 19.34 16.98
CA SER A 322 -3.58 20.07 15.76
C SER A 322 -3.25 19.25 14.52
N TYR A 323 -4.05 19.44 13.49
CA TYR A 323 -3.84 18.84 12.18
C TYR A 323 -4.01 19.88 11.08
N THR A 324 -3.33 19.64 9.96
CA THR A 324 -3.51 20.37 8.72
C THR A 324 -3.43 19.43 7.53
N LEU A 325 -4.38 19.59 6.62
CA LEU A 325 -4.46 18.96 5.32
C LEU A 325 -4.28 20.03 4.24
N THR A 326 -3.25 19.89 3.40
CA THR A 326 -3.16 20.65 2.14
C THR A 326 -3.95 19.91 1.06
N VAL A 327 -4.98 20.55 0.52
CA VAL A 327 -5.94 19.96 -0.44
C VAL A 327 -6.15 20.88 -1.66
N PRO A 328 -6.53 20.35 -2.82
CA PRO A 328 -6.91 21.16 -3.98
C PRO A 328 -8.11 22.05 -3.65
N VAL A 329 -8.13 23.26 -4.20
CA VAL A 329 -9.34 24.09 -4.21
C VAL A 329 -10.29 23.49 -5.25
N ALA A 330 -11.25 22.72 -4.76
CA ALA A 330 -12.23 22.03 -5.58
C ALA A 330 -13.54 22.85 -5.70
N LYS A 331 -14.28 22.61 -6.80
CA LYS A 331 -15.66 23.11 -6.96
C LYS A 331 -16.64 22.40 -6.01
N THR A 332 -16.36 21.13 -5.73
CA THR A 332 -17.07 20.27 -4.79
C THR A 332 -16.57 20.49 -3.37
N GLU A 333 -17.41 20.15 -2.40
CA GLU A 333 -17.09 20.26 -0.98
C GLU A 333 -16.38 18.98 -0.49
N TYR A 334 -15.74 19.10 0.67
CA TYR A 334 -15.10 18.00 1.36
C TYR A 334 -15.90 17.55 2.59
N ILE A 335 -15.89 16.25 2.86
CA ILE A 335 -16.25 15.70 4.17
C ILE A 335 -14.96 15.36 4.92
N VAL A 336 -14.81 15.87 6.13
CA VAL A 336 -13.65 15.57 6.97
C VAL A 336 -14.03 14.51 8.01
N SER A 337 -13.21 13.48 8.16
CA SER A 337 -13.39 12.43 9.16
C SER A 337 -12.15 12.22 9.99
N TYR A 338 -12.32 11.53 11.12
CA TYR A 338 -11.23 10.95 11.88
C TYR A 338 -11.33 9.42 11.85
N LYS A 339 -10.18 8.75 11.96
CA LYS A 339 -10.08 7.32 12.25
C LYS A 339 -9.04 7.06 13.33
N VAL A 340 -9.44 6.50 14.47
CA VAL A 340 -8.51 6.10 15.54
C VAL A 340 -7.76 4.86 15.09
N ILE A 341 -6.44 4.98 14.96
CA ILE A 341 -5.55 3.89 14.54
C ILE A 341 -5.06 3.08 15.74
N THR A 342 -4.94 3.73 16.90
CA THR A 342 -4.60 3.04 18.15
C THR A 342 -5.68 2.02 18.52
N LYS A 343 -5.28 0.75 18.61
CA LYS A 343 -6.17 -0.37 18.95
C LYS A 343 -6.57 -0.35 20.43
N ASN A 344 -7.65 -1.07 20.75
CA ASN A 344 -8.13 -1.32 22.12
C ASN A 344 -8.38 -0.03 22.93
N THR A 345 -8.98 0.97 22.28
CA THR A 345 -9.39 2.21 22.94
C THR A 345 -10.88 2.19 23.29
N ASP A 346 -11.25 3.00 24.28
CA ASP A 346 -12.64 3.28 24.67
C ASP A 346 -13.35 4.23 23.69
N TYR A 347 -12.77 4.48 22.51
CA TYR A 347 -13.26 5.43 21.52
C TYR A 347 -13.89 4.75 20.33
N ILE A 348 -14.90 5.39 19.73
CA ILE A 348 -15.45 4.99 18.45
C ILE A 348 -14.38 5.21 17.39
N SER A 349 -14.16 4.20 16.56
CA SER A 349 -13.02 4.15 15.63
C SER A 349 -13.08 5.19 14.53
N GLU A 350 -14.27 5.66 14.14
CA GLU A 350 -14.46 6.61 13.06
C GLU A 350 -15.60 7.60 13.40
N GLY A 351 -15.47 8.83 12.93
CA GLY A 351 -16.54 9.82 12.96
C GLY A 351 -16.24 11.00 12.03
N PHE A 352 -17.24 11.83 11.81
CA PHE A 352 -17.26 12.87 10.79
C PHE A 352 -17.47 14.25 11.38
N TYR A 353 -16.71 15.21 10.87
CA TYR A 353 -16.82 16.60 11.24
C TYR A 353 -18.23 17.14 11.00
N ASN A 354 -18.78 17.80 12.00
CA ASN A 354 -19.95 18.65 11.86
C ASN A 354 -19.80 19.87 12.78
N LYS A 355 -20.25 21.04 12.32
CA LYS A 355 -20.06 22.33 13.00
C LYS A 355 -20.62 22.38 14.43
N LYS A 356 -21.61 21.54 14.76
CA LYS A 356 -22.24 21.50 16.09
C LYS A 356 -21.58 20.46 17.00
N GLU A 357 -21.46 19.24 16.50
CA GLU A 357 -20.87 18.10 17.21
C GLU A 357 -20.44 17.04 16.19
N THR A 358 -19.41 16.26 16.50
CA THR A 358 -18.94 15.17 15.63
C THR A 358 -20.02 14.09 15.49
N LYS A 359 -20.20 13.55 14.28
CA LYS A 359 -21.25 12.58 13.95
C LYS A 359 -20.67 11.21 13.63
N LYS A 360 -21.43 10.14 13.87
CA LYS A 360 -21.03 8.77 13.50
C LYS A 360 -21.26 8.51 12.02
N ASP A 361 -22.32 9.09 11.47
CA ASP A 361 -22.74 8.87 10.09
C ASP A 361 -22.25 10.00 9.17
N MET A 362 -21.79 9.62 7.99
CA MET A 362 -21.23 10.55 7.00
C MET A 362 -22.28 11.52 6.45
N ASP A 363 -23.52 11.08 6.35
CA ASP A 363 -24.64 11.88 5.82
C ASP A 363 -25.00 13.06 6.73
N ASP A 364 -24.63 12.98 8.02
CA ASP A 364 -24.80 14.06 8.99
C ASP A 364 -23.57 14.99 9.08
N ALA A 365 -22.53 14.75 8.29
CA ALA A 365 -21.33 15.57 8.28
C ALA A 365 -21.63 16.99 7.75
N THR A 366 -20.89 17.99 8.21
CA THR A 366 -20.95 19.32 7.60
C THR A 366 -19.98 19.39 6.43
N PRO A 367 -20.44 19.64 5.19
CA PRO A 367 -19.57 19.85 4.07
C PRO A 367 -18.67 21.06 4.25
N VAL A 368 -17.43 20.92 3.77
CA VAL A 368 -16.36 21.91 3.86
C VAL A 368 -16.03 22.42 2.47
N LYS A 369 -16.39 23.69 2.21
CA LYS A 369 -16.05 24.36 0.95
C LYS A 369 -14.64 24.96 1.01
N THR A 370 -13.82 24.62 0.02
CA THR A 370 -12.48 25.22 -0.13
C THR A 370 -12.49 26.45 -1.03
N THR A 371 -11.65 27.42 -0.71
CA THR A 371 -11.33 28.58 -1.56
C THR A 371 -9.82 28.81 -1.52
N ASN A 372 -9.33 29.87 -2.17
CA ASN A 372 -7.92 30.25 -2.08
C ASN A 372 -7.48 30.66 -0.65
N LYS A 373 -8.40 30.90 0.28
CA LYS A 373 -8.07 31.15 1.69
C LYS A 373 -8.01 29.83 2.47
N ALA A 374 -7.06 29.74 3.40
CA ALA A 374 -7.02 28.65 4.38
C ALA A 374 -8.30 28.62 5.21
N LEU A 375 -8.79 27.41 5.49
CA LEU A 375 -9.89 27.17 6.39
C LEU A 375 -9.37 26.63 7.72
N THR A 376 -9.77 27.27 8.80
CA THR A 376 -9.39 26.92 10.18
C THR A 376 -10.63 26.63 11.03
N GLY A 377 -10.45 25.93 12.14
CA GLY A 377 -11.53 25.63 13.08
C GLY A 377 -12.39 24.44 12.66
N VAL A 378 -11.85 23.54 11.83
CA VAL A 378 -12.47 22.25 11.50
C VAL A 378 -12.11 21.26 12.61
N ASP A 379 -12.54 21.54 13.84
CA ASP A 379 -12.19 20.72 15.00
C ASP A 379 -13.09 19.48 15.05
N ILE A 380 -12.51 18.33 15.39
CA ILE A 380 -13.20 17.04 15.45
C ILE A 380 -12.98 16.42 16.82
N ASP A 381 -14.08 16.08 17.49
CA ASP A 381 -14.08 15.43 18.79
C ASP A 381 -14.25 13.93 18.58
N ILE A 382 -13.28 13.15 19.05
CA ILE A 382 -13.36 11.70 19.02
C ILE A 382 -14.54 11.27 19.89
N LEU A 383 -15.42 10.44 19.34
CA LEU A 383 -16.60 9.97 20.06
C LEU A 383 -16.21 8.89 21.07
N SER A 384 -16.78 8.96 22.27
CA SER A 384 -16.61 7.94 23.31
C SER A 384 -17.53 6.74 23.07
N LYS A 385 -17.08 5.53 23.43
CA LYS A 385 -17.94 4.36 23.60
C LYS A 385 -18.77 4.44 24.89
N LYS A 386 -18.31 5.23 25.87
CA LYS A 386 -19.01 5.43 27.14
C LYS A 386 -20.21 6.34 26.89
N THR A 387 -21.41 5.89 27.24
CA THR A 387 -22.62 6.71 27.21
C THR A 387 -22.50 7.83 28.24
N ASN A 388 -22.60 9.09 27.80
CA ASN A 388 -22.66 10.24 28.70
C ASN A 388 -24.02 10.25 29.41
N THR A 389 -24.18 9.48 30.49
CA THR A 389 -25.30 9.65 31.41
C THR A 389 -24.99 10.80 32.37
N LYS A 390 -25.62 11.94 32.12
CA LYS A 390 -25.84 12.95 33.17
C LYS A 390 -26.65 12.25 34.27
N PRO A 391 -26.25 12.31 35.56
CA PRO A 391 -26.95 11.59 36.62
C PRO A 391 -28.29 12.28 36.87
N ASP A 392 -29.38 11.63 36.46
CA ASP A 392 -30.71 11.92 37.01
C ASP A 392 -30.86 11.14 38.34
N PRO A 393 -31.64 11.63 39.32
CA PRO A 393 -31.70 11.08 40.66
C PRO A 393 -32.09 9.61 40.63
N LYS A 394 -31.31 8.80 41.37
CA LYS A 394 -31.51 7.38 41.64
C LYS A 394 -32.99 6.97 41.57
N LYS A 395 -33.32 6.21 40.53
CA LYS A 395 -34.41 5.23 40.60
C LYS A 395 -33.81 3.93 41.11
N ASP A 396 -34.48 3.36 42.10
CA ASP A 396 -34.06 2.18 42.84
C ASP A 396 -33.39 1.12 41.96
N GLU A 397 -32.12 0.83 42.30
CA GLU A 397 -31.28 -0.17 41.67
C GLU A 397 -31.99 -1.53 41.70
N ASP A 398 -32.36 -2.03 40.52
CA ASP A 398 -32.95 -3.33 40.30
C ASP A 398 -32.09 -4.41 41.01
N GLU A 399 -32.68 -5.19 41.90
CA GLU A 399 -32.01 -6.23 42.69
C GLU A 399 -31.30 -7.28 41.80
N PHE A 400 -31.69 -7.33 40.52
CA PHE A 400 -31.10 -8.13 39.45
C PHE A 400 -29.73 -7.62 39.00
N ILE A 401 -29.56 -6.33 38.72
CA ILE A 401 -28.27 -5.79 38.22
C ILE A 401 -27.20 -5.90 39.30
N LYS A 402 -27.54 -5.55 40.55
CA LYS A 402 -26.66 -5.76 41.72
C LYS A 402 -26.18 -7.20 41.95
N ARG A 403 -26.87 -8.19 41.37
CA ARG A 403 -26.57 -9.62 41.58
C ARG A 403 -25.70 -10.24 40.50
N TYR A 404 -25.70 -9.70 39.28
CA TYR A 404 -25.18 -10.42 38.11
C TYR A 404 -24.23 -9.62 37.23
N ASP A 405 -24.05 -8.33 37.51
CA ASP A 405 -23.03 -7.49 36.89
C ASP A 405 -21.71 -7.70 37.65
N VAL A 406 -20.79 -8.44 37.04
CA VAL A 406 -19.54 -8.90 37.67
C VAL A 406 -18.43 -7.86 37.52
N ASN A 407 -18.54 -7.00 36.51
CA ASN A 407 -17.56 -5.97 36.21
C ASN A 407 -18.02 -4.55 36.63
N ASP A 408 -19.19 -4.43 37.27
CA ASP A 408 -19.84 -3.19 37.72
C ASP A 408 -20.06 -2.19 36.56
N ASP A 409 -20.33 -2.69 35.34
CA ASP A 409 -20.56 -1.86 34.14
C ASP A 409 -22.00 -1.34 33.98
N GLY A 410 -22.89 -1.76 34.87
CA GLY A 410 -24.32 -1.42 34.91
C GLY A 410 -25.20 -2.35 34.08
N TYR A 411 -24.64 -3.37 33.42
CA TYR A 411 -25.35 -4.33 32.58
C TYR A 411 -25.03 -5.77 32.98
N VAL A 412 -25.96 -6.68 32.73
CA VAL A 412 -25.75 -8.13 32.90
C VAL A 412 -25.67 -8.75 31.52
N ASN A 413 -24.47 -9.08 31.06
CA ASN A 413 -24.21 -9.50 29.69
C ASN A 413 -23.11 -10.57 29.60
N VAL A 414 -22.76 -10.97 28.37
CA VAL A 414 -21.81 -12.07 28.13
C VAL A 414 -20.38 -11.74 28.64
N PHE A 415 -20.03 -10.46 28.78
CA PHE A 415 -18.73 -10.04 29.28
C PHE A 415 -18.57 -10.33 30.78
N ASP A 416 -19.64 -10.28 31.57
CA ASP A 416 -19.63 -10.70 32.98
C ASP A 416 -19.25 -12.17 33.17
N ILE A 417 -19.74 -13.01 32.27
CA ILE A 417 -19.45 -14.46 32.26
C ILE A 417 -17.99 -14.70 31.85
N VAL A 418 -17.49 -13.92 30.90
CA VAL A 418 -16.10 -14.00 30.44
C VAL A 418 -15.13 -13.51 31.53
N ASP A 419 -15.46 -12.44 32.25
CA ASP A 419 -14.62 -11.92 33.33
C ASP A 419 -14.68 -12.79 34.58
N LEU A 420 -15.83 -13.43 34.86
CA LEU A 420 -15.94 -14.49 35.85
C LEU A 420 -15.04 -15.70 35.49
N ALA A 421 -15.05 -16.14 34.24
CA ALA A 421 -14.19 -17.23 33.78
C ALA A 421 -12.70 -16.87 33.90
N LYS A 422 -12.31 -15.63 33.58
CA LYS A 422 -10.92 -15.14 33.76
C LYS A 422 -10.51 -15.08 35.21
N ALA A 423 -11.39 -14.66 36.12
CA ALA A 423 -11.12 -14.62 37.55
C ALA A 423 -10.88 -16.03 38.11
N ILE A 424 -11.69 -17.01 37.68
CA ILE A 424 -11.52 -18.42 38.01
C ILE A 424 -10.18 -18.93 37.49
N VAL A 425 -9.86 -18.70 36.21
CA VAL A 425 -8.58 -19.12 35.60
C VAL A 425 -7.38 -18.47 36.31
N GLY A 426 -7.44 -17.17 36.59
CA GLY A 426 -6.38 -16.44 37.28
C GLY A 426 -6.12 -16.90 38.72
N GLN A 427 -7.11 -17.52 39.37
CA GLN A 427 -6.93 -18.12 40.69
C GLN A 427 -6.18 -19.47 40.62
N TYR A 428 -6.43 -20.29 39.60
CA TYR A 428 -5.68 -21.53 39.36
C TYR A 428 -4.27 -21.34 38.79
N GLU A 429 -4.02 -20.23 38.09
CA GLU A 429 -2.66 -19.83 37.68
C GLU A 429 -1.72 -19.62 38.89
N LYS A 430 -2.26 -19.19 40.04
CA LYS A 430 -1.48 -19.00 41.28
C LYS A 430 -1.23 -20.30 42.04
N GLU A 431 -1.95 -21.36 41.72
CA GLU A 431 -1.82 -22.69 42.35
C GLU A 431 -1.03 -23.68 41.48
N GLY A 432 -0.44 -23.22 40.36
CA GLY A 432 0.54 -23.97 39.57
C GLY A 432 -0.02 -24.81 38.42
N PHE A 433 -1.22 -24.50 37.91
CA PHE A 433 -1.80 -25.18 36.74
C PHE A 433 -1.28 -24.56 35.42
N ASP A 434 -0.77 -25.39 34.50
CA ASP A 434 -0.14 -24.93 33.25
C ASP A 434 -1.17 -24.58 32.15
N LYS A 435 -0.87 -23.54 31.35
CA LYS A 435 -1.81 -22.86 30.43
C LYS A 435 -2.04 -23.58 29.11
N ASP A 436 -1.27 -24.61 28.79
CA ASP A 436 -1.47 -25.37 27.57
C ASP A 436 -2.58 -26.43 27.75
N LEU A 437 -3.79 -26.10 27.31
CA LEU A 437 -4.94 -27.01 27.34
C LEU A 437 -4.84 -28.16 26.33
N SER A 438 -3.90 -28.10 25.38
CA SER A 438 -3.72 -29.14 24.36
C SER A 438 -3.24 -30.46 24.95
N GLN A 439 -2.50 -30.42 26.07
CA GLN A 439 -2.03 -31.61 26.78
C GLN A 439 -3.15 -32.42 27.44
N TYR A 440 -4.32 -31.80 27.64
CA TYR A 440 -5.49 -32.45 28.25
C TYR A 440 -6.56 -32.87 27.23
N LYS A 441 -6.36 -32.54 25.95
CA LYS A 441 -7.36 -32.72 24.87
C LYS A 441 -7.81 -34.17 24.69
N ASN A 442 -6.98 -35.14 25.05
CA ASN A 442 -7.26 -36.59 24.94
C ASN A 442 -7.34 -37.31 26.30
N ARG A 443 -7.31 -36.58 27.41
CA ARG A 443 -7.35 -37.17 28.75
C ARG A 443 -8.81 -37.37 29.19
N LYS A 444 -9.23 -38.62 29.44
CA LYS A 444 -10.52 -38.89 30.08
C LYS A 444 -10.46 -38.48 31.55
N LEU A 445 -11.50 -37.79 32.02
CA LEU A 445 -11.66 -37.41 33.42
C LEU A 445 -11.81 -38.66 34.28
N GLU A 446 -10.92 -38.84 35.26
CA GLU A 446 -11.01 -39.92 36.24
C GLU A 446 -11.77 -39.44 37.49
N GLU A 447 -12.28 -40.38 38.28
CA GLU A 447 -13.06 -40.08 39.51
C GLU A 447 -12.25 -39.24 40.53
N LYS A 448 -10.92 -39.38 40.53
CA LYS A 448 -10.01 -38.55 41.32
C LYS A 448 -9.95 -37.09 40.84
N ASP A 449 -10.06 -36.86 39.53
CA ASP A 449 -10.08 -35.50 38.94
C ASP A 449 -11.41 -34.81 39.25
N LEU A 450 -12.52 -35.58 39.26
CA LEU A 450 -13.84 -35.10 39.69
C LEU A 450 -13.89 -34.78 41.20
N ASN A 451 -13.15 -35.53 42.02
CA ASN A 451 -13.01 -35.22 43.44
C ASN A 451 -12.14 -33.99 43.69
N ILE A 452 -11.08 -33.77 42.91
CA ILE A 452 -10.30 -32.53 42.94
C ILE A 452 -11.17 -31.34 42.54
N ILE A 453 -12.01 -31.46 41.51
CA ILE A 453 -12.98 -30.43 41.12
C ILE A 453 -13.99 -30.19 42.26
N LYS A 454 -14.53 -31.24 42.88
CA LYS A 454 -15.42 -31.12 44.05
C LYS A 454 -14.75 -30.41 45.23
N ASP A 455 -13.49 -30.75 45.53
CA ASP A 455 -12.71 -30.16 46.61
C ASP A 455 -12.34 -28.69 46.31
N ALA A 456 -12.05 -28.37 45.05
CA ALA A 456 -11.85 -27.02 44.54
C ALA A 456 -13.08 -26.11 44.74
N PHE A 457 -14.28 -26.68 44.61
CA PHE A 457 -15.52 -25.97 44.88
C PHE A 457 -15.97 -26.05 46.35
N GLN A 458 -15.27 -26.80 47.20
CA GLN A 458 -15.63 -26.99 48.60
C GLN A 458 -15.49 -25.73 49.49
N PRO A 459 -14.47 -24.85 49.34
CA PRO A 459 -14.35 -23.59 50.10
C PRO A 459 -15.52 -22.64 49.88
N PHE A 460 -16.22 -22.81 48.76
CA PHE A 460 -17.39 -22.02 48.38
C PHE A 460 -18.69 -22.52 49.04
N SER A 461 -18.71 -23.75 49.58
CA SER A 461 -19.82 -24.23 50.42
C SER A 461 -19.74 -23.74 51.88
N ASN A 462 -18.53 -23.44 52.37
CA ASN A 462 -18.30 -22.97 53.74
C ASN A 462 -17.81 -21.51 53.74
N ASN A 463 -18.79 -20.61 53.66
CA ASN A 463 -18.70 -19.15 53.55
C ASN A 463 -17.82 -18.46 54.63
N ARG A 464 -16.49 -18.61 54.54
CA ARG A 464 -15.50 -17.98 55.46
C ARG A 464 -15.17 -16.53 55.09
N TYR A 465 -15.51 -16.10 53.87
CA TYR A 465 -15.19 -14.77 53.34
C TYR A 465 -16.38 -13.80 53.27
N LYS A 466 -17.56 -14.18 53.79
CA LYS A 466 -18.78 -13.35 53.83
C LYS A 466 -19.10 -12.67 52.48
N MET A 467 -18.84 -13.35 51.37
CA MET A 467 -19.17 -12.82 50.05
C MET A 467 -20.67 -12.98 49.78
N LYS A 468 -21.34 -11.90 49.40
CA LYS A 468 -22.82 -11.80 49.34
C LYS A 468 -23.48 -12.77 48.36
N TRP A 469 -22.72 -13.28 47.38
CA TRP A 469 -23.15 -14.32 46.42
C TRP A 469 -23.62 -15.62 47.10
N PHE A 470 -22.98 -16.08 48.19
CA PHE A 470 -23.29 -17.39 48.79
C PHE A 470 -24.53 -17.43 49.67
N ASN A 471 -25.06 -16.27 50.10
CA ASN A 471 -26.26 -16.25 50.94
C ASN A 471 -27.54 -16.54 50.14
N SER A 472 -27.58 -16.22 48.83
CA SER A 472 -28.72 -16.54 47.97
C SER A 472 -28.67 -17.96 47.39
N LEU A 473 -27.54 -18.66 47.52
CA LEU A 473 -27.38 -20.05 47.06
C LEU A 473 -27.81 -21.10 48.11
N LYS A 474 -28.18 -20.69 49.34
CA LYS A 474 -28.69 -21.61 50.38
C LYS A 474 -29.99 -22.33 50.00
N THR A 475 -30.72 -21.85 48.99
CA THR A 475 -31.97 -22.44 48.50
C THR A 475 -31.79 -23.34 47.28
N LEU A 476 -30.57 -23.44 46.74
CA LEU A 476 -30.25 -24.36 45.67
C LEU A 476 -29.70 -25.66 46.28
N ASP A 477 -30.53 -26.70 46.26
CA ASP A 477 -30.14 -28.05 46.64
C ASP A 477 -29.19 -28.63 45.57
N PHE A 478 -27.90 -28.29 45.69
CA PHE A 478 -26.84 -28.78 44.80
C PHE A 478 -26.70 -30.30 44.79
N LYS A 479 -27.36 -31.01 45.72
CA LYS A 479 -27.44 -32.47 45.73
C LYS A 479 -28.32 -33.01 44.60
N LYS A 480 -29.36 -32.27 44.17
CA LYS A 480 -30.24 -32.64 43.04
C LYS A 480 -29.60 -32.43 41.68
N TRP A 481 -28.61 -31.54 41.56
CA TRP A 481 -27.97 -31.24 40.28
C TRP A 481 -26.96 -32.32 39.85
N PHE A 482 -26.46 -33.08 40.82
CA PHE A 482 -25.53 -34.20 40.59
C PHE A 482 -26.17 -35.57 40.85
N ASP A 483 -27.50 -35.64 40.93
CA ASP A 483 -28.18 -36.91 41.09
C ASP A 483 -28.17 -37.70 39.78
N LYS A 484 -27.89 -39.00 39.92
CA LYS A 484 -27.43 -39.93 38.87
C LYS A 484 -28.41 -40.11 37.70
N ASP A 485 -29.66 -39.66 37.84
CA ASP A 485 -30.72 -39.84 36.83
C ASP A 485 -30.82 -38.69 35.82
N TYR A 486 -30.29 -37.50 36.09
CA TYR A 486 -30.23 -36.42 35.08
C TYR A 486 -29.17 -36.65 34.00
N TRP A 487 -28.18 -37.50 34.27
CA TRP A 487 -27.10 -37.83 33.32
C TRP A 487 -27.42 -39.02 32.40
N LYS A 488 -28.47 -39.81 32.68
CA LYS A 488 -28.91 -40.88 31.77
C LYS A 488 -29.51 -40.36 30.46
N ASP A 489 -30.02 -39.13 30.45
CA ASP A 489 -30.45 -38.47 29.20
C ASP A 489 -29.28 -37.88 28.41
N PHE A 490 -28.11 -37.68 29.05
CA PHE A 490 -26.89 -37.25 28.38
C PHE A 490 -26.17 -38.42 27.68
N GLU A 491 -26.33 -39.65 28.18
CA GLU A 491 -25.84 -40.88 27.52
C GLU A 491 -26.65 -41.29 26.28
N LYS A 492 -27.81 -40.66 26.00
CA LYS A 492 -28.51 -40.82 24.70
C LYS A 492 -27.97 -39.91 23.59
N TRP A 493 -27.00 -39.06 23.90
CA TRP A 493 -26.30 -38.23 22.91
C TRP A 493 -25.10 -38.96 22.29
N ASP A 494 -25.32 -40.20 21.88
CA ASP A 494 -24.32 -41.07 21.24
C ASP A 494 -24.07 -40.73 19.76
N ASN A 495 -24.18 -39.45 19.40
CA ASN A 495 -23.78 -38.92 18.09
C ASN A 495 -22.62 -37.91 18.22
N TRP A 496 -21.79 -38.06 19.25
CA TRP A 496 -20.55 -37.29 19.38
C TRP A 496 -19.42 -37.80 18.46
N LYS A 497 -19.74 -38.62 17.45
CA LYS A 497 -18.82 -39.00 16.36
C LYS A 497 -18.95 -38.13 15.10
N ASP A 498 -20.01 -37.33 14.96
CA ASP A 498 -20.20 -36.45 13.80
C ASP A 498 -19.65 -35.02 13.99
N TRP A 499 -19.00 -34.74 15.12
CA TRP A 499 -18.39 -33.44 15.43
C TRP A 499 -16.88 -33.37 15.14
N ASN A 500 -16.28 -34.47 14.65
CA ASN A 500 -14.84 -34.54 14.38
C ASN A 500 -14.43 -34.12 12.95
N GLU A 501 -15.35 -33.60 12.14
CA GLU A 501 -15.05 -33.11 10.77
C GLU A 501 -15.66 -31.73 10.45
N LYS A 502 -16.02 -30.91 11.45
CA LYS A 502 -16.52 -29.54 11.19
C LYS A 502 -15.53 -28.50 11.70
N ASP A 503 -14.89 -27.83 10.76
CA ASP A 503 -13.97 -26.72 10.99
C ASP A 503 -14.62 -25.63 11.83
N PHE A 504 -14.15 -25.49 13.07
CA PHE A 504 -14.50 -24.38 13.97
C PHE A 504 -13.99 -23.02 13.48
N GLU A 505 -13.26 -22.99 12.36
CA GLU A 505 -12.72 -21.77 11.72
C GLU A 505 -13.65 -21.18 10.64
N ASN A 506 -14.74 -21.86 10.26
CA ASN A 506 -15.65 -21.35 9.22
C ASN A 506 -16.75 -20.43 9.79
N TRP A 507 -16.68 -19.14 9.47
CA TRP A 507 -17.56 -18.09 9.99
C TRP A 507 -19.02 -18.20 9.52
N ASP A 508 -19.29 -18.90 8.41
CA ASP A 508 -20.66 -19.12 7.92
C ASP A 508 -21.48 -20.08 8.80
N TYR A 509 -20.82 -20.99 9.54
CA TYR A 509 -21.49 -21.88 10.49
C TYR A 509 -22.02 -21.10 11.72
N TRP A 510 -21.26 -20.11 12.18
CA TRP A 510 -21.69 -19.22 13.25
C TRP A 510 -22.85 -18.33 12.81
N LYS A 511 -22.88 -17.95 11.53
CA LYS A 511 -23.94 -17.14 10.93
C LYS A 511 -25.26 -17.90 10.82
N GLU A 512 -25.26 -19.16 10.37
CA GLU A 512 -26.47 -19.99 10.37
C GLU A 512 -26.99 -20.28 11.80
N TRP A 513 -26.08 -20.52 12.76
CA TRP A 513 -26.47 -20.74 14.15
C TRP A 513 -27.07 -19.48 14.78
N THR A 514 -26.49 -18.30 14.54
CA THR A 514 -27.03 -17.02 15.03
C THR A 514 -28.33 -16.63 14.31
N GLU A 515 -28.46 -16.86 13.01
CA GLU A 515 -29.72 -16.61 12.29
C GLU A 515 -30.85 -17.50 12.82
N LYS A 516 -30.58 -18.78 13.13
CA LYS A 516 -31.54 -19.69 13.74
C LYS A 516 -31.95 -19.25 15.16
N TYR A 517 -30.98 -18.87 15.99
CA TYR A 517 -31.24 -18.40 17.35
C TYR A 517 -31.99 -17.05 17.39
N MET A 518 -31.65 -16.13 16.48
CA MET A 518 -32.31 -14.82 16.36
C MET A 518 -33.75 -14.95 15.83
N LYS A 519 -34.02 -15.93 14.95
CA LYS A 519 -35.39 -16.25 14.50
C LYS A 519 -36.26 -16.78 15.65
N GLU A 520 -35.72 -17.64 16.51
CA GLU A 520 -36.43 -18.16 17.68
C GLU A 520 -36.63 -17.09 18.77
N TRP A 521 -35.64 -16.21 18.96
CA TRP A 521 -35.71 -15.09 19.90
C TRP A 521 -36.77 -14.05 19.49
N ASN A 522 -36.82 -13.68 18.20
CA ASN A 522 -37.86 -12.77 17.68
C ASN A 522 -39.27 -13.36 17.77
N LYS A 523 -39.42 -14.68 17.59
CA LYS A 523 -40.70 -15.38 17.79
C LYS A 523 -41.16 -15.32 19.25
N LYS A 524 -40.24 -15.51 20.21
CA LYS A 524 -40.51 -15.39 21.66
C LYS A 524 -40.88 -13.96 22.09
N GLN A 525 -40.25 -12.94 21.51
CA GLN A 525 -40.57 -11.53 21.79
C GLN A 525 -41.95 -11.11 21.23
N HIS A 526 -42.34 -11.62 20.06
CA HIS A 526 -43.65 -11.37 19.47
C HIS A 526 -44.80 -12.00 20.29
N ASP A 527 -44.57 -13.17 20.90
CA ASP A 527 -45.54 -13.84 21.79
C ASP A 527 -45.63 -13.16 23.17
N LEU A 528 -44.53 -12.59 23.68
CA LEU A 528 -44.51 -11.79 24.92
C LEU A 528 -45.26 -10.45 24.79
N ASN A 529 -45.22 -9.80 23.62
CA ASN A 529 -45.95 -8.55 23.37
C ASN A 529 -47.46 -8.76 23.16
N LYS A 530 -47.91 -9.92 22.66
CA LYS A 530 -49.35 -10.27 22.59
C LYS A 530 -49.98 -10.51 23.97
N ASN A 531 -49.20 -10.93 24.96
CA ASN A 531 -49.69 -11.20 26.32
C ASN A 531 -49.75 -9.95 27.24
N LYS A 532 -49.27 -8.78 26.79
CA LYS A 532 -49.40 -7.49 27.52
C LYS A 532 -50.65 -6.68 27.14
N LEU A 533 -51.44 -7.11 26.17
CA LEU A 533 -52.71 -6.51 25.76
C LEU A 533 -53.89 -7.42 26.12
N LYS A 534 -54.14 -7.62 27.43
CA LYS A 534 -55.43 -8.10 27.95
C LYS A 534 -55.91 -7.14 29.05
N PRO A 535 -57.07 -6.50 28.93
CA PRO A 535 -57.53 -5.52 29.92
C PRO A 535 -58.06 -6.22 31.18
N HIS A 536 -57.64 -5.76 32.36
CA HIS A 536 -58.36 -6.00 33.61
C HIS A 536 -59.69 -5.24 33.57
N GLN A 537 -60.80 -5.93 33.30
CA GLN A 537 -62.13 -5.47 33.68
C GLN A 537 -62.33 -5.73 35.18
N GLN A 538 -62.38 -4.67 35.99
CA GLN A 538 -62.91 -4.72 37.34
C GLN A 538 -64.45 -4.56 37.29
N ASN A 539 -65.15 -5.61 37.70
CA ASN A 539 -66.56 -5.56 38.05
C ASN A 539 -66.77 -4.69 39.29
N LYS A 540 -67.59 -3.64 39.15
CA LYS A 540 -68.32 -3.03 40.26
C LYS A 540 -69.80 -3.34 40.09
N LYS A 541 -70.40 -4.02 41.06
CA LYS A 541 -71.70 -3.70 41.66
C LYS A 541 -71.95 -4.60 42.88
N PRO A 542 -72.77 -4.13 43.84
CA PRO A 542 -72.50 -4.20 45.28
C PRO A 542 -72.44 -5.60 45.87
#